data_AF-A0A4R5HNR2-F1
#
_entry.id   AF-A0A4R5HNR2-F1
#
_cell.length_a   1.000
_cell.length_b   1.000
_cell.length_c   1.000
_cell.angle_alpha   90.00
_cell.angle_beta   90.00
_cell.angle_gamma   90.00
#
_symmetry.space_group_name_H-M   'P 1'
#
loop_
_entity.id
_entity.type
_entity.pdbx_description
1 polymer ?
#
loop_
_entity_poly.entity_id
_entity_poly.type
_entity_poly.pdbx_seq_one_letter_code
_entity_poly.pdbx_strand_id
1 'polypeptide(L)'
;MGRTGTTRRRALLATGAVAAAGALGACTQDGPGGTGAVPAAERAARAEAALRRRSAATSAALLARYDRVLAAHPSLTARLAPLRAAVAAHVAALGPAGASPPPGTAAPSAAPSAPGTP
;
A
#
# COMPACT_ATOMS: atom_id res chain seq x y z
N MET A 1 -45.90 -15.04 26.34
CA MET A 1 -45.12 -15.25 25.10
C MET A 1 -44.75 -13.90 24.49
N GLY A 2 -43.45 -13.67 24.30
CA GLY A 2 -42.87 -12.83 23.24
C GLY A 2 -43.07 -11.31 23.29
N ARG A 3 -42.03 -10.57 23.71
CA ARG A 3 -41.39 -9.47 22.93
C ARG A 3 -40.26 -8.79 23.73
N THR A 4 -39.22 -9.54 24.05
CA THR A 4 -37.92 -9.02 24.54
C THR A 4 -36.82 -9.42 23.55
N GLY A 5 -36.96 -8.99 22.28
CA GLY A 5 -36.06 -9.41 21.19
C GLY A 5 -35.29 -8.29 20.50
N THR A 6 -35.71 -7.02 20.65
CA THR A 6 -35.21 -5.92 19.81
C THR A 6 -34.16 -5.04 20.49
N THR A 7 -34.15 -4.95 21.82
CA THR A 7 -33.20 -4.09 22.54
C THR A 7 -31.78 -4.66 22.57
N ARG A 8 -31.62 -5.99 22.77
CA ARG A 8 -30.28 -6.62 22.76
C ARG A 8 -29.61 -6.59 21.37
N ARG A 9 -30.37 -6.77 20.29
CA ARG A 9 -29.81 -6.72 18.92
C ARG A 9 -29.35 -5.32 18.52
N ARG A 10 -30.05 -4.27 18.96
CA ARG A 10 -29.60 -2.88 18.71
C ARG A 10 -28.37 -2.49 19.53
N ALA A 11 -28.25 -2.98 20.77
CA ALA A 11 -27.06 -2.71 21.59
C ALA A 11 -25.78 -3.35 21.02
N LEU A 12 -25.87 -4.55 20.44
CA LEU A 12 -24.72 -5.23 19.81
C LEU A 12 -24.26 -4.58 18.50
N LEU A 13 -25.17 -3.95 17.74
CA LEU A 13 -24.81 -3.21 16.53
C LEU A 13 -24.11 -1.87 16.84
N ALA A 14 -24.41 -1.26 17.99
CA ALA A 14 -23.74 -0.03 18.42
C ALA A 14 -22.28 -0.26 18.82
N THR A 15 -21.94 -1.41 19.42
CA THR A 15 -20.55 -1.75 19.78
C THR A 15 -19.74 -2.32 18.61
N GLY A 16 -20.38 -3.01 17.65
CA GLY A 16 -19.69 -3.50 16.44
C GLY A 16 -19.25 -2.41 15.47
N ALA A 17 -19.99 -1.30 15.38
CA ALA A 17 -19.65 -0.18 14.50
C ALA A 17 -18.40 0.59 14.99
N VAL A 18 -18.16 0.64 16.31
CA VAL A 18 -16.96 1.29 16.87
C VAL A 18 -15.70 0.43 16.64
N ALA A 19 -15.82 -0.90 16.65
CA ALA A 19 -14.69 -1.80 16.39
C ALA A 19 -14.30 -1.86 14.89
N ALA A 20 -15.25 -1.76 13.97
CA ALA A 20 -14.97 -1.73 12.53
C ALA A 20 -14.35 -0.39 12.08
N ALA A 21 -14.72 0.72 12.71
CA ALA A 21 -14.04 2.00 12.51
C ALA A 21 -12.62 2.00 13.12
N GLY A 22 -12.39 1.26 14.20
CA GLY A 22 -11.07 1.09 14.83
C GLY A 22 -10.08 0.24 14.02
N ALA A 23 -10.55 -0.70 13.19
CA ALA A 23 -9.66 -1.49 12.33
C ALA A 23 -9.08 -0.66 11.17
N LEU A 24 -9.83 0.33 10.66
CA LEU A 24 -9.31 1.34 9.72
C LEU A 24 -8.57 2.46 10.47
N GLY A 25 -9.02 2.82 11.68
CA GLY A 25 -8.33 3.74 12.59
C GLY A 25 -7.01 3.21 13.14
N ALA A 26 -6.72 1.91 13.05
CA ALA A 26 -5.40 1.37 13.35
C ALA A 26 -4.33 1.84 12.35
N CYS A 27 -4.74 2.29 11.15
CA CYS A 27 -3.85 2.98 10.21
C CYS A 27 -3.79 4.50 10.45
N THR A 28 -4.71 5.09 11.22
CA THR A 28 -4.75 6.51 11.57
C THR A 28 -5.20 6.69 13.02
N GLN A 29 -4.33 6.35 13.97
CA GLN A 29 -4.62 6.58 15.39
C GLN A 29 -4.47 8.07 15.70
N ASP A 30 -5.57 8.81 15.56
CA ASP A 30 -5.71 10.18 16.06
C ASP A 30 -6.70 10.15 17.22
N GLY A 31 -6.18 9.90 18.42
CA GLY A 31 -6.96 9.90 19.66
C GLY A 31 -7.31 11.33 20.09
N PRO A 32 -8.52 11.57 20.64
CA PRO A 32 -8.89 12.91 21.09
C PRO A 32 -8.29 13.17 22.47
N GLY A 33 -7.22 13.95 22.53
CA GLY A 33 -6.73 14.48 23.81
C GLY A 33 -5.30 14.98 23.74
N GLY A 34 -5.10 16.28 23.90
CA GLY A 34 -3.79 16.85 24.22
C GLY A 34 -3.53 18.23 23.63
N THR A 35 -3.74 19.24 24.46
CA THR A 35 -3.29 20.64 24.37
C THR A 35 -1.86 20.78 23.79
N GLY A 36 -1.70 21.63 22.76
CA GLY A 36 -0.44 21.86 22.04
C GLY A 36 -0.40 21.25 20.64
N ALA A 37 -1.57 21.03 20.03
CA ALA A 37 -1.72 20.22 18.84
C ALA A 37 -1.14 20.89 17.58
N VAL A 38 -0.05 20.31 17.08
CA VAL A 38 0.34 20.41 15.67
C VAL A 38 -0.92 20.19 14.82
N PRO A 39 -1.22 21.07 13.83
CA PRO A 39 -2.43 20.95 13.02
C PRO A 39 -2.59 19.51 12.51
N ALA A 40 -3.82 18.97 12.55
CA ALA A 40 -4.07 17.60 12.10
C ALA A 40 -3.52 17.33 10.68
N ALA A 41 -3.55 18.35 9.81
CA ALA A 41 -2.95 18.31 8.48
C ALA A 41 -1.43 18.08 8.50
N GLU A 42 -0.69 18.71 9.41
CA GLU A 42 0.75 18.55 9.52
C GLU A 42 1.12 17.18 10.13
N ARG A 43 0.33 16.67 11.08
CA ARG A 43 0.51 15.29 11.57
C ARG A 43 0.25 14.26 10.48
N ALA A 44 -0.81 14.43 9.69
CA ALA A 44 -1.10 13.60 8.53
C ALA A 44 0.04 13.65 7.50
N ALA A 45 0.54 14.83 7.16
CA ALA A 45 1.66 14.98 6.22
C ALA A 45 2.95 14.28 6.71
N ARG A 46 3.26 14.38 8.00
CA ARG A 46 4.41 13.68 8.61
C ARG A 46 4.24 12.16 8.57
N ALA A 47 3.03 11.67 8.86
CA ALA A 47 2.71 10.24 8.81
C ALA A 47 2.81 9.70 7.38
N GLU A 48 2.28 10.41 6.39
CA GLU A 48 2.39 10.07 4.97
C GLU A 48 3.85 10.05 4.52
N ALA A 49 4.63 11.06 4.87
CA ALA A 49 6.05 11.11 4.54
C ALA A 49 6.82 9.93 5.15
N ALA A 50 6.51 9.57 6.40
CA ALA A 50 7.11 8.39 7.04
C ALA A 50 6.72 7.08 6.34
N LEU A 51 5.45 6.95 5.92
CA LEU A 51 4.99 5.81 5.15
C LEU A 51 5.70 5.71 3.80
N ARG A 52 5.77 6.81 3.03
CA ARG A 52 6.48 6.85 1.74
C ARG A 52 7.94 6.43 1.87
N ARG A 53 8.65 6.94 2.88
CA ARG A 53 10.04 6.54 3.16
C ARG A 53 10.18 5.04 3.43
N ARG A 54 9.30 4.46 4.27
CA ARG A 54 9.33 3.03 4.57
C ARG A 54 9.02 2.17 3.35
N SER A 55 8.05 2.59 2.53
CA SER A 55 7.71 1.92 1.29
C SER A 55 8.89 1.96 0.32
N ALA A 56 9.51 3.13 0.11
CA ALA A 56 10.70 3.28 -0.75
C ALA A 56 11.86 2.37 -0.29
N ALA A 57 12.13 2.32 1.01
CA ALA A 57 13.17 1.47 1.57
C ALA A 57 12.90 -0.03 1.32
N THR A 58 11.65 -0.46 1.51
CA THR A 58 11.23 -1.84 1.24
C THR A 58 11.41 -2.19 -0.24
N SER A 59 11.00 -1.30 -1.14
CA SER A 59 11.15 -1.50 -2.59
C SER A 59 12.63 -1.53 -3.02
N ALA A 60 13.48 -0.68 -2.43
CA ALA A 60 14.92 -0.71 -2.69
C ALA A 60 15.58 -2.00 -2.19
N ALA A 61 15.17 -2.52 -1.03
CA ALA A 61 15.66 -3.80 -0.52
C ALA A 61 15.24 -4.97 -1.42
N LEU A 62 14.02 -4.92 -1.99
CA LEU A 62 13.56 -5.89 -2.98
C LEU A 62 14.40 -5.82 -4.27
N LEU A 63 14.68 -4.61 -4.76
CA LEU A 63 15.54 -4.42 -5.92
C LEU A 63 16.93 -5.04 -5.72
N ALA A 64 17.57 -4.78 -4.57
CA ALA A 64 18.86 -5.37 -4.23
C ALA A 64 18.83 -6.91 -4.19
N ARG A 65 17.70 -7.52 -3.83
CA ARG A 65 17.52 -8.97 -3.87
C ARG A 65 17.47 -9.49 -5.31
N TYR A 66 16.76 -8.81 -6.20
CA TYR A 66 16.77 -9.16 -7.63
C TYR A 66 18.18 -9.04 -8.21
N ASP A 67 18.93 -8.01 -7.84
CA ASP A 67 20.30 -7.80 -8.30
C ASP A 67 21.22 -8.96 -7.89
N ARG A 68 21.08 -9.44 -6.65
CA ARG A 68 21.81 -10.61 -6.17
C ARG A 68 21.44 -11.89 -6.92
N VAL A 69 20.16 -12.09 -7.20
CA VAL A 69 19.68 -13.25 -7.99
C VAL A 69 20.24 -13.20 -9.40
N LEU A 70 20.27 -12.03 -10.02
CA LEU A 70 20.84 -11.85 -11.36
C LEU A 70 22.35 -12.08 -11.40
N ALA A 71 23.06 -11.66 -10.35
CA ALA A 71 24.49 -11.94 -10.22
C ALA A 71 24.78 -13.45 -10.08
N ALA A 72 23.95 -14.20 -9.35
CA ALA A 72 24.10 -15.65 -9.20
C ALA A 72 23.59 -16.44 -10.43
N HIS A 73 22.58 -15.92 -11.14
CA HIS A 73 21.90 -16.60 -12.23
C HIS A 73 21.71 -15.69 -13.46
N PRO A 74 22.77 -15.45 -14.25
CA PRO A 74 22.72 -14.55 -15.41
C PRO A 74 21.70 -14.97 -16.47
N SER A 75 21.40 -16.27 -16.58
CA SER A 75 20.40 -16.82 -17.52
C SER A 75 18.98 -16.31 -17.26
N LEU A 76 18.69 -15.74 -16.08
CA LEU A 76 17.38 -15.18 -15.73
C LEU A 76 17.21 -13.71 -16.13
N THR A 77 18.27 -13.06 -16.62
CA THR A 77 18.30 -11.61 -16.87
C THR A 77 17.17 -11.13 -17.77
N ALA A 78 16.96 -11.78 -18.92
CA ALA A 78 15.92 -11.38 -19.86
C ALA A 78 14.50 -11.47 -19.26
N ARG A 79 14.24 -12.46 -18.40
CA ARG A 79 12.93 -12.66 -17.77
C ARG A 79 12.67 -11.71 -16.61
N LEU A 80 13.72 -11.36 -15.86
CA LEU A 80 13.61 -10.50 -14.67
C LEU A 80 13.79 -9.01 -14.97
N ALA A 81 14.34 -8.65 -16.14
CA ALA A 81 14.51 -7.26 -16.57
C ALA A 81 13.23 -6.39 -16.44
N PRO A 82 12.04 -6.80 -16.94
CA PRO A 82 10.83 -5.98 -16.80
C PRO A 82 10.39 -5.82 -15.35
N LEU A 83 10.54 -6.87 -14.54
CA LEU A 83 10.19 -6.84 -13.12
C LEU A 83 11.12 -5.90 -12.34
N ARG A 84 12.42 -5.95 -12.62
CA ARG A 84 13.43 -5.06 -12.04
C ARG A 84 13.15 -3.59 -12.39
N ALA A 85 12.81 -3.31 -13.66
CA ALA A 85 12.47 -1.96 -14.12
C ALA A 85 11.23 -1.41 -13.40
N ALA A 86 10.18 -2.21 -13.23
CA ALA A 86 8.98 -1.80 -12.50
C ALA A 86 9.28 -1.47 -11.02
N VAL A 87 10.11 -2.27 -10.35
CA VAL A 87 10.51 -2.01 -8.95
C VAL A 87 11.36 -0.73 -8.85
N ALA A 88 12.27 -0.50 -9.79
CA ALA A 88 13.05 0.73 -9.84
C ALA A 88 12.16 1.97 -10.04
N ALA A 89 11.15 1.88 -10.91
CA ALA A 89 10.15 2.95 -11.08
C ALA A 89 9.35 3.19 -9.79
N HIS A 90 9.02 2.15 -9.02
CA HIS A 90 8.32 2.29 -7.75
C HIS A 90 9.18 2.99 -6.68
N VAL A 91 10.48 2.68 -6.61
CA VAL A 91 11.43 3.40 -5.74
C VAL A 91 11.48 4.87 -6.11
N ALA A 92 11.54 5.19 -7.41
CA ALA A 92 11.56 6.58 -7.88
C ALA A 92 10.27 7.32 -7.52
N ALA A 93 9.10 6.69 -7.72
CA ALA A 93 7.80 7.29 -7.42
C ALA A 93 7.57 7.52 -5.91
N LEU A 94 8.13 6.68 -5.06
CA LEU A 94 8.04 6.81 -3.60
C LEU A 94 9.13 7.69 -2.98
N GLY A 95 10.12 8.09 -3.80
CA GLY A 95 11.19 9.00 -3.41
C GLY A 95 10.66 10.40 -3.03
N PRO A 96 11.55 11.28 -2.54
CA PRO A 96 11.18 12.64 -2.18
C PRO A 96 10.51 13.34 -3.37
N ALA A 97 9.42 14.06 -3.11
CA ALA A 97 8.64 14.80 -4.10
C ALA A 97 9.55 15.80 -4.82
N GLY A 98 9.94 15.45 -6.06
CA GLY A 98 10.97 16.15 -6.83
C GLY A 98 11.41 15.34 -8.04
N ALA A 99 11.25 14.02 -8.00
CA ALA A 99 11.38 13.14 -9.15
C ALA A 99 10.06 12.40 -9.41
N SER A 100 8.99 13.12 -9.73
CA SER A 100 7.83 12.45 -10.34
C SER A 100 8.25 12.07 -11.76
N PRO A 101 8.45 10.78 -12.11
CA PRO A 101 8.49 10.42 -13.52
C PRO A 101 7.17 10.87 -14.15
N PRO A 102 7.16 11.26 -15.45
CA PRO A 102 5.90 11.51 -16.15
C PRO A 102 5.00 10.29 -16.00
N PRO A 103 3.66 10.43 -16.03
CA PRO A 103 2.76 9.28 -15.99
C PRO A 103 3.12 8.37 -17.17
N GLY A 104 3.91 7.33 -16.88
CA GLY A 104 4.26 6.32 -17.85
C GLY A 104 2.99 5.55 -18.13
N THR A 105 2.52 5.61 -19.36
CA THR A 105 1.43 4.78 -19.87
C THR A 105 1.72 3.35 -19.43
N ALA A 106 0.96 2.84 -18.44
CA ALA A 106 1.04 1.43 -18.08
C ALA A 106 0.78 0.65 -19.37
N ALA A 107 1.81 -0.03 -19.89
CA ALA A 107 1.65 -0.86 -21.06
C ALA A 107 0.53 -1.88 -20.72
N PRO A 108 -0.51 -2.02 -21.56
CA PRO A 108 -1.55 -2.99 -21.29
C PRO A 108 -0.88 -4.36 -21.19
N SER A 109 -1.09 -5.04 -20.06
CA SER A 109 -0.70 -6.43 -19.86
C SER A 109 -1.30 -7.23 -21.03
N ALA A 110 -0.48 -7.63 -21.99
CA ALA A 110 -0.90 -8.48 -23.07
C ALA A 110 -1.32 -9.82 -22.48
N ALA A 111 -2.63 -10.03 -22.35
CA ALA A 111 -3.19 -11.34 -22.04
C ALA A 111 -2.72 -12.33 -23.13
N PRO A 112 -2.24 -13.53 -22.79
CA PRO A 112 -1.92 -14.52 -23.81
C PRO A 112 -3.20 -14.92 -24.55
N SER A 113 -3.28 -14.60 -25.84
CA SER A 113 -4.30 -15.12 -26.73
C SER A 113 -4.24 -16.64 -26.72
N ALA A 114 -5.31 -17.28 -26.27
CA ALA A 114 -5.47 -18.72 -26.42
C ALA A 114 -5.48 -19.06 -27.92
N PRO A 115 -4.69 -20.05 -28.39
CA PRO A 115 -4.84 -20.54 -29.75
C PRO A 115 -6.16 -21.30 -29.85
N GLY A 116 -7.12 -20.73 -30.57
CA GLY A 116 -8.25 -21.50 -31.10
C GLY A 116 -7.72 -22.51 -32.10
N THR A 117 -7.82 -23.78 -31.78
CA THR A 117 -7.61 -24.89 -32.73
C THR A 117 -8.89 -25.17 -33.52
N PRO A 118 -8.76 -25.73 -34.75
CA PRO A 118 -9.78 -25.73 -35.80
C PRO A 118 -11.05 -26.54 -35.49
#